data_AF-N1ZLZ0-F1
#
_entry.id   AF-N1ZLZ0-F1
#
_cell.length_a   1.000
_cell.length_b   1.000
_cell.length_c   1.000
_cell.angle_alpha   90.00
_cell.angle_beta   90.00
_cell.angle_gamma   90.00
#
_symmetry.space_group_name_H-M   'P 1'
#
loop_
_entity.id
_entity.type
_entity.pdbx_description
1 polymer ?
#
loop_
_entity_poly.entity_id
_entity_poly.type
_entity_poly.pdbx_seq_one_letter_code
_entity_poly.pdbx_strand_id
1 'polypeptide(L)'
;MKKGLSKNEIVFCRLKAEGKTDLQAAEGAGYVEEYGKNLLKKEYIQKEIKRLLEEKRKEEIANDTDILQFLTSVMKGDAYKEKSDAAIKDRMKAAELLGKRQNVFEQIENKNDVVIIVDDIVNKGKC
;
A
#
# COMPACT_ATOMS: atom_id res chain seq x y z
N MET A 1 -16.14 -16.76 24.71
CA MET A 1 -16.12 -17.49 23.41
C MET A 1 -16.43 -16.50 22.30
N LYS A 2 -15.55 -16.33 21.30
CA LYS A 2 -15.87 -15.55 20.09
C LYS A 2 -16.91 -16.36 19.32
N LYS A 3 -18.17 -15.92 19.32
CA LYS A 3 -19.23 -16.57 18.54
C LYS A 3 -18.90 -16.35 17.06
N GLY A 4 -18.58 -17.42 16.33
CA GLY A 4 -18.36 -17.35 14.89
C GLY A 4 -19.65 -16.96 14.17
N LEU A 5 -19.53 -16.22 13.08
CA LEU A 5 -20.69 -15.85 12.25
C LEU A 5 -21.30 -17.11 11.61
N SER A 6 -22.62 -17.12 11.49
CA SER A 6 -23.32 -18.15 10.73
C SER A 6 -23.04 -18.01 9.23
N LYS A 7 -23.27 -19.08 8.46
CA LYS A 7 -23.10 -19.05 6.98
C LYS A 7 -23.92 -17.91 6.35
N ASN A 8 -25.15 -17.72 6.80
CA ASN A 8 -26.04 -16.69 6.27
C ASN A 8 -25.63 -15.29 6.71
N GLU A 9 -25.11 -15.13 7.93
CA GLU A 9 -24.53 -13.85 8.39
C GLU A 9 -23.30 -13.45 7.56
N ILE A 10 -22.44 -14.41 7.21
CA ILE A 10 -21.28 -14.17 6.32
C ILE A 10 -21.74 -13.67 4.96
N VAL A 11 -22.74 -14.34 4.35
CA VAL A 11 -23.29 -13.92 3.06
C VAL A 11 -23.88 -12.53 3.15
N PHE A 12 -24.67 -12.23 4.18
CA PHE A 12 -25.24 -10.90 4.42
C PHE A 12 -24.15 -9.81 4.51
N CYS A 13 -23.11 -10.04 5.31
CA CYS A 13 -22.00 -9.10 5.48
C CYS A 13 -21.26 -8.84 4.15
N ARG A 14 -21.02 -9.89 3.34
CA ARG A 14 -20.39 -9.74 2.00
C ARG A 14 -21.25 -8.90 1.06
N LEU A 15 -22.54 -9.20 0.96
CA LEU A 15 -23.48 -8.45 0.10
C LEU A 15 -23.56 -6.98 0.51
N LYS A 16 -23.52 -6.68 1.82
CA LYS A 16 -23.44 -5.30 2.31
C LYS A 16 -22.13 -4.61 1.94
N ALA A 17 -20.99 -5.30 2.05
CA ALA A 17 -19.69 -4.76 1.66
C ALA A 17 -19.55 -4.56 0.13
N GLU A 18 -20.31 -5.31 -0.67
CA GLU A 18 -20.45 -5.11 -2.12
C GLU A 18 -21.33 -3.89 -2.49
N GLY A 19 -22.01 -3.27 -1.52
CA GLY A 19 -22.84 -2.09 -1.72
C GLY A 19 -24.33 -2.38 -1.96
N LYS A 20 -24.81 -3.61 -1.71
CA LYS A 20 -26.24 -3.93 -1.86
C LYS A 20 -27.10 -3.26 -0.77
N THR A 21 -28.35 -3.01 -1.12
CA THR A 21 -29.34 -2.48 -0.16
C THR A 21 -29.66 -3.49 0.93
N ASP A 22 -30.24 -3.04 2.04
CA ASP A 22 -30.55 -3.92 3.18
C ASP A 22 -31.50 -5.06 2.79
N LEU A 23 -32.49 -4.75 1.93
CA LEU A 23 -33.42 -5.72 1.35
C LEU A 23 -32.67 -6.78 0.54
N GLN A 24 -31.88 -6.35 -0.45
CA GLN A 24 -31.15 -7.26 -1.34
C GLN A 24 -30.15 -8.14 -0.60
N ALA A 25 -29.47 -7.58 0.41
CA ALA A 25 -28.54 -8.33 1.24
C ALA A 25 -29.27 -9.36 2.12
N ALA A 26 -30.43 -8.99 2.69
CA ALA A 26 -31.26 -9.90 3.47
C ALA A 26 -31.80 -11.05 2.62
N GLU A 27 -32.42 -10.75 1.49
CA GLU A 27 -32.95 -11.74 0.55
C GLU A 27 -31.85 -12.69 0.05
N GLY A 28 -30.70 -12.13 -0.37
CA GLY A 28 -29.56 -12.92 -0.84
C GLY A 28 -28.92 -13.80 0.24
N ALA A 29 -29.10 -13.46 1.51
CA ALA A 29 -28.65 -14.26 2.66
C ALA A 29 -29.73 -15.22 3.20
N GLY A 30 -30.94 -15.22 2.61
CA GLY A 30 -32.07 -16.04 3.05
C GLY A 30 -32.78 -15.50 4.29
N TYR A 31 -32.71 -14.21 4.56
CA TYR A 31 -33.41 -13.54 5.65
C TYR A 31 -34.60 -12.72 5.14
N VAL A 32 -35.62 -12.58 5.99
CA VAL A 32 -36.68 -11.58 5.81
C VAL A 32 -36.10 -10.18 6.03
N GLU A 33 -36.59 -9.18 5.29
CA GLU A 33 -36.09 -7.79 5.33
C GLU A 33 -35.92 -7.24 6.75
N GLU A 34 -36.94 -7.42 7.59
CA GLU A 34 -36.93 -6.91 8.97
C GLU A 34 -35.82 -7.54 9.82
N TYR A 35 -35.52 -8.81 9.58
CA TYR A 35 -34.41 -9.50 10.23
C TYR A 35 -33.04 -8.93 9.77
N GLY A 36 -32.91 -8.61 8.48
CA GLY A 36 -31.73 -7.91 7.92
C GLY A 36 -31.46 -6.57 8.60
N LYS A 37 -32.50 -5.76 8.83
CA LYS A 37 -32.39 -4.50 9.57
C LYS A 37 -31.95 -4.71 11.02
N ASN A 38 -32.45 -5.77 11.66
CA ASN A 38 -32.05 -6.12 13.03
C ASN A 38 -30.61 -6.69 13.11
N LEU A 39 -30.13 -7.38 12.07
CA LEU A 39 -28.73 -7.81 11.96
C LEU A 39 -27.77 -6.62 11.98
N LEU A 40 -28.08 -5.54 11.27
CA LEU A 40 -27.25 -4.34 11.22
C LEU A 40 -27.13 -3.61 12.55
N LYS A 41 -28.05 -3.83 13.50
CA LYS A 41 -27.95 -3.27 14.86
C LYS A 41 -26.94 -4.03 15.73
N LYS A 42 -26.53 -5.24 15.33
CA LYS A 42 -25.61 -6.06 16.09
C LYS A 42 -24.16 -5.61 15.83
N GLU A 43 -23.44 -5.28 16.91
CA GLU A 43 -22.07 -4.77 16.83
C GLU A 43 -21.11 -5.70 16.05
N TYR A 44 -21.21 -7.02 16.26
CA TYR A 44 -20.33 -7.98 15.59
C TYR A 44 -20.54 -8.02 14.06
N ILE A 45 -21.77 -7.79 13.60
CA ILE A 45 -22.10 -7.71 12.16
C ILE A 45 -21.52 -6.43 11.56
N GLN A 46 -21.68 -5.29 12.25
CA GLN A 46 -21.10 -4.02 11.81
C GLN A 46 -19.58 -4.09 11.73
N LYS A 47 -18.94 -4.71 12.74
CA LYS A 47 -17.49 -4.92 12.77
C LYS A 47 -17.02 -5.76 11.59
N GLU A 48 -17.76 -6.80 11.23
CA GLU A 48 -17.41 -7.65 10.09
C GLU A 48 -17.59 -6.93 8.76
N ILE A 49 -18.69 -6.19 8.58
CA ILE A 49 -18.91 -5.38 7.36
C ILE A 49 -17.77 -4.36 7.22
N LYS A 50 -17.39 -3.69 8.31
CA LYS A 50 -16.27 -2.74 8.31
C LYS A 50 -14.95 -3.43 7.97
N ARG A 51 -14.68 -4.63 8.50
CA ARG A 51 -13.49 -5.42 8.18
C ARG A 51 -13.43 -5.71 6.67
N LEU A 52 -14.53 -6.18 6.08
CA LEU A 52 -14.62 -6.50 4.65
C LEU A 52 -14.42 -5.25 3.78
N LEU A 53 -14.99 -4.11 4.18
CA LEU A 53 -14.80 -2.83 3.46
C LEU A 53 -13.34 -2.37 3.50
N GLU A 54 -12.66 -2.50 4.64
CA GLU A 54 -11.24 -2.14 4.75
C GLU A 54 -10.33 -3.11 3.99
N GLU A 55 -10.67 -4.39 3.93
CA GLU A 55 -9.96 -5.37 3.09
C GLU A 55 -10.10 -5.01 1.61
N LYS A 56 -11.32 -4.74 1.14
CA LYS A 56 -11.57 -4.30 -0.23
C LYS A 56 -10.84 -2.98 -0.56
N ARG A 57 -10.85 -2.02 0.37
CA ARG A 57 -10.10 -0.77 0.22
C ARG A 57 -8.60 -1.03 0.05
N LYS A 58 -8.03 -1.97 0.80
CA LYS A 58 -6.61 -2.33 0.66
C LYS A 58 -6.32 -3.03 -0.66
N GLU A 59 -7.24 -3.81 -1.19
CA GLU A 59 -7.11 -4.43 -2.52
C GLU A 59 -7.20 -3.40 -3.66
N GLU A 60 -7.96 -2.32 -3.49
CA GLU A 60 -8.04 -1.23 -4.47
C GLU A 60 -6.82 -0.31 -4.46
N ILE A 61 -6.10 -0.22 -3.34
CA ILE A 61 -4.89 0.60 -3.21
C ILE A 61 -3.71 -0.17 -3.82
N ALA A 62 -3.06 0.44 -4.81
CA ALA A 62 -1.82 -0.09 -5.37
C ALA A 62 -0.78 -0.30 -4.26
N ASN A 63 -0.33 -1.54 -4.09
CA ASN A 63 0.74 -1.85 -3.16
C ASN A 63 2.12 -1.54 -3.78
N ASP A 64 3.19 -1.67 -2.99
CA ASP A 64 4.56 -1.39 -3.44
C ASP A 64 4.95 -2.15 -4.73
N THR A 65 4.49 -3.39 -4.87
CA THR A 65 4.76 -4.24 -6.04
C THR A 65 4.00 -3.73 -7.26
N ASP A 66 2.74 -3.34 -7.10
CA ASP A 66 1.92 -2.79 -8.18
C ASP A 66 2.51 -1.48 -8.70
N ILE A 67 2.94 -0.60 -7.78
CA ILE A 67 3.60 0.67 -8.11
C ILE A 67 4.88 0.40 -8.90
N LEU A 68 5.72 -0.55 -8.44
CA LEU A 68 6.96 -0.91 -9.13
C LEU A 68 6.70 -1.51 -10.50
N GLN A 69 5.71 -2.39 -10.63
CA GLN A 69 5.35 -3.01 -11.89
C GLN A 69 4.89 -1.96 -12.89
N PHE A 70 4.04 -1.03 -12.45
CA PHE A 70 3.58 0.08 -13.26
C PHE A 70 4.74 0.99 -13.71
N LEU A 71 5.59 1.45 -12.78
CA LEU A 71 6.76 2.28 -13.11
C LEU A 71 7.72 1.55 -14.06
N THR A 72 7.90 0.24 -13.90
CA THR A 72 8.73 -0.57 -14.80
C THR A 72 8.14 -0.64 -16.21
N SER A 73 6.82 -0.85 -16.32
CA SER A 73 6.09 -0.83 -17.61
C SER A 73 6.21 0.53 -18.30
N VAL A 74 6.02 1.62 -17.55
CA VAL A 74 6.22 3.00 -18.03
C VAL A 74 7.64 3.21 -18.54
N MET A 75 8.65 2.83 -17.75
CA MET A 75 10.08 2.97 -18.11
C MET A 75 10.43 2.19 -19.38
N LYS A 76 9.94 0.95 -19.53
CA LYS A 76 10.13 0.13 -20.74
C LYS A 76 9.40 0.70 -21.96
N GLY A 77 8.35 1.48 -21.71
CA GLY A 77 7.52 2.06 -22.75
C GLY A 77 6.33 1.20 -23.16
N ASP A 78 6.04 0.13 -22.42
CA ASP A 78 4.93 -0.79 -22.68
C ASP A 78 3.57 -0.15 -22.31
N ALA A 79 3.58 0.86 -21.45
CA ALA A 79 2.38 1.55 -20.98
C ALA A 79 1.70 2.46 -22.03
N TYR A 80 2.39 2.82 -23.12
CA TYR A 80 1.88 3.76 -24.13
C TYR A 80 1.89 3.15 -25.52
N LYS A 81 0.79 3.30 -26.27
CA LYS A 81 0.71 2.89 -27.68
C LYS A 81 1.45 3.85 -28.63
N GLU A 82 1.50 5.14 -28.26
CA GLU A 82 2.10 6.19 -29.08
C GLU A 82 3.41 6.68 -28.48
N LYS A 83 4.39 6.97 -29.35
CA LYS A 83 5.68 7.53 -28.95
C LYS A 83 5.61 9.05 -29.03
N SER A 84 5.09 9.67 -27.97
CA SER A 84 5.02 11.13 -27.84
C SER A 84 6.11 11.66 -26.89
N ASP A 85 6.41 12.95 -26.98
CA ASP A 85 7.36 13.61 -26.06
C ASP A 85 6.90 13.53 -24.59
N ALA A 86 5.58 13.51 -24.35
CA ALA A 86 5.02 13.26 -23.02
C ALA A 86 5.39 11.86 -22.52
N ALA A 87 5.30 10.84 -23.38
CA ALA A 87 5.69 9.48 -23.02
C ALA A 87 7.19 9.36 -22.71
N ILE A 88 8.05 10.17 -23.37
CA ILE A 88 9.49 10.23 -23.05
C ILE A 88 9.71 10.83 -21.67
N LYS A 89 9.02 11.92 -21.32
CA LYS A 89 9.11 12.54 -19.98
C LYS A 89 8.67 11.57 -18.88
N ASP A 90 7.57 10.85 -19.10
CA ASP A 90 7.08 9.88 -18.13
C ASP A 90 8.05 8.70 -17.95
N ARG A 91 8.66 8.21 -19.03
CA ARG A 91 9.74 7.20 -18.99
C ARG A 91 10.94 7.67 -18.17
N MET A 92 11.41 8.90 -18.43
CA MET A 92 12.52 9.50 -17.68
C MET A 92 12.17 9.61 -16.19
N LYS A 93 10.93 9.99 -15.86
CA LYS A 93 10.49 10.09 -14.46
C LYS A 93 10.43 8.74 -13.77
N ALA A 94 9.91 7.72 -14.46
CA ALA A 94 9.89 6.36 -13.93
C ALA A 94 11.29 5.80 -13.70
N ALA A 95 12.22 6.03 -14.64
CA ALA A 95 13.62 5.66 -14.50
C ALA A 95 14.30 6.35 -13.30
N GLU A 96 14.04 7.64 -13.10
CA GLU A 96 14.54 8.40 -11.95
C GLU A 96 14.03 7.82 -10.62
N LEU A 97 12.73 7.54 -10.50
CA LEU A 97 12.13 6.99 -9.28
C LEU A 97 12.67 5.59 -8.96
N LEU A 98 12.79 4.72 -9.97
CA LEU A 98 13.36 3.39 -9.82
C LEU A 98 14.86 3.44 -9.47
N GLY A 99 15.62 4.31 -10.13
CA GLY A 99 17.04 4.49 -9.84
C GLY A 99 17.31 5.04 -8.44
N LYS A 100 16.45 5.96 -7.93
CA LYS A 100 16.50 6.42 -6.53
C LYS A 100 16.27 5.29 -5.54
N ARG A 101 15.28 4.41 -5.79
CA ARG A 101 15.03 3.24 -4.93
C ARG A 101 16.21 2.27 -4.91
N GLN A 102 16.90 2.12 -6.04
CA GLN A 102 18.04 1.22 -6.21
C GLN A 102 19.39 1.89 -5.88
N ASN A 103 19.38 3.14 -5.39
CA ASN A 103 20.57 3.95 -5.11
C ASN A 103 21.56 4.05 -6.29
N VAL A 104 21.06 3.97 -7.52
CA VAL A 104 21.91 3.99 -8.75
C VAL A 104 22.59 5.34 -8.95
N PHE A 105 22.05 6.39 -8.36
CA PHE A 105 22.55 7.77 -8.50
C PHE A 105 23.40 8.24 -7.32
N GLU A 106 23.60 7.42 -6.29
CA GLU A 106 24.50 7.79 -5.19
C GLU A 106 25.93 7.91 -5.72
N GLN A 107 26.48 9.12 -5.64
CA GLN A 107 27.91 9.31 -5.80
C GLN A 107 28.54 8.90 -4.49
N ILE A 108 29.49 7.96 -4.55
CA ILE A 108 30.38 7.67 -3.41
C ILE A 108 31.12 8.97 -3.15
N GLU A 109 30.70 9.72 -2.12
CA GLU A 109 31.46 10.86 -1.66
C GLU A 109 32.87 10.35 -1.35
N ASN A 110 33.85 10.97 -2.02
CA ASN A 110 35.26 10.70 -1.78
C ASN A 110 35.49 10.68 -0.28
N LYS A 111 36.13 9.61 0.21
CA LYS A 111 36.60 9.51 1.60
C LYS A 111 37.16 10.87 1.98
N ASN A 112 36.50 11.55 2.93
CA ASN A 112 37.14 12.64 3.63
C ASN A 112 38.36 12.01 4.29
N ASP A 113 39.53 12.16 3.67
CA ASP A 113 40.80 11.82 4.27
C ASP A 113 40.96 12.77 5.45
N VAL A 114 40.38 12.38 6.58
CA VAL A 114 40.50 13.11 7.84
C VAL A 114 41.99 13.07 8.19
N VAL A 115 42.66 14.21 8.01
CA VAL A 115 44.05 14.37 8.46
C VAL A 115 44.03 14.34 9.99
N ILE A 116 44.49 13.22 10.56
CA ILE A 116 44.71 13.09 12.00
C ILE A 116 46.12 13.60 12.29
N ILE A 117 46.22 14.77 12.93
CA ILE A 117 47.49 15.26 13.47
C ILE A 117 47.65 14.66 14.87
N VAL A 118 48.61 13.75 15.01
CA VAL A 118 49.06 13.23 16.32
C VAL A 118 50.29 14.02 16.75
N ASP A 119 50.16 14.77 17.84
CA ASP A 119 51.28 15.49 18.45
C ASP A 119 51.92 14.64 19.56
N ASP A 120 52.99 13.94 19.21
CA ASP A 120 53.76 13.08 20.13
C ASP A 120 54.98 13.80 20.74
N ILE A 121 55.04 15.14 20.68
CA ILE A 121 56.17 15.88 21.26
C ILE A 121 56.01 15.99 22.77
N VAL A 122 56.79 15.19 23.50
CA VAL A 122 56.92 15.31 24.96
C VAL A 122 57.60 16.64 25.28
N ASN A 123 56.85 17.59 25.84
CA ASN A 123 57.38 18.87 26.28
C ASN A 123 58.34 18.65 27.46
N LYS A 124 59.63 18.45 27.16
CA LYS A 124 60.69 18.47 28.17
C LYS A 124 60.88 19.92 28.59
N GLY A 125 60.07 20.34 29.56
CA GLY A 125 60.29 21.57 30.31
C GLY A 125 61.76 21.63 30.73
N LYS A 126 62.46 22.63 30.21
CA LYS A 126 63.80 22.99 30.67
C LYS A 126 63.66 23.45 32.13
N CYS A 127 64.55 22.93 32.98
CA CYS A 127 64.73 23.36 34.36
C CYS A 127 65.00 24.87 34.46
#